data_AF-A0A0M3AL98-F1
#
_entry.id   AF-A0A0M3AL98-F1
#
_cell.length_a   1.000
_cell.length_b   1.000
_cell.length_c   1.000
_cell.angle_alpha   90.00
_cell.angle_beta   90.00
_cell.angle_gamma   90.00
#
_symmetry.space_group_name_H-M   'P 1'
#
loop_
_entity.id
_entity.type
_entity.pdbx_description
1 polymer ?
#
loop_
_entity_poly.entity_id
_entity_poly.type
_entity_poly.pdbx_seq_one_letter_code
_entity_poly.pdbx_strand_id
1 'polypeptide(L)' 'MQILTVAEQHVFGTPPIFNAAQRKAVFDLPRALQKEAEKLRDPIHRIGFWVNAGYLGLRGNFFSRVR' A
#
# COMPACT_ATOMS: atom_id res chain seq x y z
N MET A 1 -19.67 -12.27 13.94
CA MET A 1 -19.58 -11.71 12.56
C MET A 1 -18.38 -12.34 11.89
N GLN A 2 -18.55 -12.91 10.69
CA GLN A 2 -17.45 -13.43 9.89
C GLN A 2 -17.11 -12.36 8.83
N ILE A 3 -16.02 -11.63 9.07
CA ILE A 3 -15.59 -10.52 8.20
C ILE A 3 -14.93 -11.04 6.92
N LEU A 4 -14.27 -12.21 7.01
CA LEU A 4 -13.62 -12.91 5.90
C LEU A 4 -14.02 -14.38 5.92
N THR A 5 -14.26 -14.94 4.75
CA THR A 5 -14.40 -16.39 4.54
C THR A 5 -13.11 -17.12 4.89
N VAL A 6 -13.16 -18.44 5.09
CA VAL A 6 -11.98 -19.26 5.38
C VAL A 6 -10.91 -19.12 4.28
N ALA A 7 -11.34 -19.05 3.02
CA ALA A 7 -10.44 -18.84 1.89
C ALA A 7 -9.77 -17.44 1.94
N GLU A 8 -10.55 -16.38 2.19
CA GLU A 8 -10.01 -15.02 2.31
C GLU A 8 -9.08 -14.86 3.51
N GLN A 9 -9.34 -15.55 4.62
CA GLN A 9 -8.43 -15.56 5.78
C GLN A 9 -7.08 -16.20 5.43
N HIS A 10 -7.09 -17.30 4.69
CA HIS A 10 -5.87 -17.96 4.25
C HIS A 10 -5.05 -17.04 3.31
N VAL A 11 -5.71 -16.37 2.36
CA VAL A 11 -5.03 -15.41 1.47
C VAL A 11 -4.50 -14.20 2.26
N PHE A 12 -5.29 -13.67 3.19
CA PHE A 12 -4.88 -12.55 4.04
C PHE A 12 -3.65 -12.89 4.91
N GLY A 13 -3.63 -14.11 5.47
CA GLY A 13 -2.50 -14.62 6.27
C GLY A 13 -1.26 -14.95 5.45
N THR A 14 -1.34 -14.96 4.12
CA THR A 14 -0.25 -15.30 3.22
C THR A 14 0.11 -14.10 2.35
N PRO A 15 0.89 -13.12 2.89
CA PRO A 15 1.20 -11.91 2.15
C PRO A 15 2.02 -12.24 0.88
N PRO A 16 1.82 -11.49 -0.22
CA PRO A 16 2.57 -11.70 -1.44
C PRO A 16 4.05 -11.41 -1.24
N ILE A 17 4.92 -12.33 -1.68
CA ILE A 17 6.37 -12.14 -1.68
C ILE A 17 6.76 -11.37 -2.94
N PHE A 18 7.19 -10.13 -2.76
CA PHE A 18 7.63 -9.27 -3.87
C PHE A 18 9.14 -9.31 -4.05
N ASN A 19 9.60 -9.46 -5.29
CA ASN A 19 10.98 -9.20 -5.67
C ASN A 19 11.28 -7.68 -5.68
N ALA A 20 12.56 -7.31 -5.86
CA ALA A 20 12.97 -5.90 -5.79
C ALA A 20 12.23 -4.99 -6.80
N ALA A 21 12.04 -5.46 -8.04
CA ALA A 21 11.33 -4.70 -9.07
C ALA A 21 9.84 -4.53 -8.74
N GLN A 22 9.19 -5.60 -8.24
CA GLN A 22 7.80 -5.58 -7.82
C GLN A 22 7.59 -4.67 -6.60
N ARG A 23 8.48 -4.70 -5.61
CA ARG A 23 8.42 -3.77 -4.47
C ARG A 23 8.47 -2.33 -4.93
N LYS A 24 9.41 -2.00 -5.83
CA LYS A 24 9.49 -0.65 -6.39
C LYS A 24 8.19 -0.28 -7.10
N ALA A 25 7.64 -1.15 -7.95
CA ALA A 25 6.43 -0.84 -8.70
C ALA A 25 5.16 -0.70 -7.83
N VAL A 26 5.02 -1.53 -6.79
CA VAL A 26 3.82 -1.56 -5.92
C VAL A 26 3.85 -0.47 -4.86
N PHE A 27 5.04 -0.06 -4.40
CA PHE A 27 5.20 0.92 -3.33
C PHE A 27 5.79 2.26 -3.80
N ASP A 28 5.97 2.49 -5.11
CA ASP A 28 6.29 3.82 -5.61
C ASP A 28 5.07 4.74 -5.50
N LEU A 29 5.28 5.97 -5.04
CA LEU A 29 4.27 7.01 -5.15
C LEU A 29 4.49 7.85 -6.41
N PRO A 30 3.41 8.39 -7.02
CA PRO A 30 3.53 9.40 -8.05
C PRO A 30 4.46 10.55 -7.63
N ARG A 31 5.28 11.04 -8.56
CA ARG A 31 6.26 12.12 -8.31
C ARG A 31 5.64 13.36 -7.66
N ALA A 32 4.38 13.66 -7.94
CA ALA A 32 3.65 14.75 -7.27
C ALA A 32 3.55 14.54 -5.76
N LEU A 33 3.19 13.34 -5.30
CA LEU A 33 3.10 13.00 -3.88
C LEU A 33 4.49 12.97 -3.22
N GLN A 34 5.52 12.54 -3.94
CA GLN A 34 6.90 12.62 -3.44
C GLN A 34 7.29 14.07 -3.12
N LYS A 35 6.96 15.02 -4.01
CA LYS A 35 7.20 16.46 -3.79
C LYS A 35 6.41 17.01 -2.61
N GLU A 36 5.17 16.55 -2.40
CA GLU A 36 4.38 16.98 -1.22
C GLU A 36 4.98 16.42 0.08
N ALA A 37 5.43 15.16 0.09
CA ALA A 37 6.14 14.60 1.22
C ALA A 37 7.45 15.37 1.51
N GLU A 38 8.15 15.83 0.47
CA GLU A 38 9.39 16.58 0.63
C GLU A 38 9.20 17.92 1.37
N LYS A 39 8.02 18.54 1.25
CA LYS A 39 7.68 19.80 1.96
C LYS A 39 7.48 19.60 3.47
N LEU A 40 7.23 18.37 3.92
CA LEU A 40 7.09 18.05 5.34
C LEU A 40 8.47 18.10 6.01
N ARG A 41 8.59 18.92 7.05
CA ARG A 41 9.84 19.13 7.79
C ARG A 41 10.18 17.97 8.73
N ASP A 42 9.17 17.35 9.31
CA ASP A 42 9.34 16.28 10.29
C ASP A 42 9.42 14.91 9.58
N PRO A 43 10.45 14.09 9.87
CA PRO A 43 10.61 12.78 9.26
C PRO A 43 9.47 11.80 9.61
N ILE A 44 8.84 11.91 10.78
CA ILE A 44 7.70 11.10 11.19
C ILE A 44 6.48 11.45 10.34
N HIS A 45 6.23 12.76 10.12
CA HIS A 45 5.13 13.20 9.26
C HIS A 45 5.33 12.77 7.80
N ARG A 46 6.58 12.76 7.32
CA ARG A 46 6.91 12.20 6.00
C ARG A 46 6.52 10.73 5.91
N ILE A 47 6.94 9.90 6.86
CA ILE A 47 6.63 8.47 6.88
C ILE A 47 5.11 8.26 6.95
N GLY A 48 4.43 8.98 7.85
CA GLY A 48 2.97 8.92 7.97
C GLY A 48 2.26 9.28 6.66
N PHE A 49 2.71 10.34 5.98
CA PHE A 49 2.19 10.73 4.67
C PHE A 49 2.40 9.62 3.63
N TRP A 50 3.60 9.04 3.56
CA TRP A 50 3.93 7.96 2.62
C TRP A 50 3.05 6.73 2.81
N VAL A 51 2.86 6.28 4.05
CA VAL A 51 2.01 5.12 4.38
C VAL A 51 0.56 5.39 3.96
N ASN A 52 0.03 6.57 4.29
CA ASN A 52 -1.34 6.93 3.94
C ASN A 52 -1.52 7.10 2.43
N ALA A 53 -0.60 7.79 1.75
CA ALA A 53 -0.64 7.96 0.31
C ALA A 53 -0.57 6.62 -0.44
N GLY A 54 0.25 5.68 0.02
CA GLY A 54 0.32 4.33 -0.55
C GLY A 54 -0.97 3.56 -0.32
N TYR A 55 -1.48 3.55 0.92
CA TYR A 55 -2.72 2.87 1.27
C TYR A 55 -3.94 3.43 0.51
N LEU A 56 -4.08 4.76 0.44
CA LEU A 56 -5.18 5.43 -0.26
C LEU A 56 -5.04 5.35 -1.79
N GLY A 57 -3.82 5.45 -2.32
CA GLY A 57 -3.55 5.34 -3.76
C GLY A 57 -3.81 3.94 -4.32
N LEU A 58 -3.67 2.90 -3.49
CA LEU A 58 -3.96 1.51 -3.85
C LEU A 58 -5.43 1.12 -3.67
N ARG A 59 -6.32 2.04 -3.25
CA ARG A 59 -7.75 1.76 -3.00
C ARG A 59 -8.53 1.22 -4.21
N GLY A 60 -7.98 1.26 -5.42
CA GLY A 60 -8.57 0.62 -6.60
C GLY A 60 -8.10 -0.80 -6.89
N ASN A 61 -6.96 -1.25 -6.33
CA ASN A 61 -6.27 -2.48 -6.78
C ASN A 61 -5.96 -3.50 -5.68
N PHE A 62 -6.03 -3.14 -4.39
CA PHE A 62 -5.67 -4.07 -3.31
C PHE A 62 -6.77 -5.11 -3.01
N PHE A 63 -8.03 -4.79 -3.27
CA PHE A 63 -9.19 -5.68 -3.07
C PHE A 63 -9.97 -6.00 -4.36
N SER A 64 -9.53 -5.52 -5.53
CA SER A 64 -10.28 -5.63 -6.78
C SER A 64 -9.95 -6.87 -7.63
N ARG A 65 -9.16 -7.81 -7.12
CA ARG A 65 -8.98 -9.14 -7.73
C ARG A 65 -9.29 -10.26 -6.74
N VAL A 66 -10.60 -10.50 -6.61
CA VAL A 66 -11.14 -11.84 -6.46
C VAL A 66 -12.10 -12.03 -7.65
N ARG A 67 -11.59 -12.61 -8.74
CA ARG A 67 -12.39 -13.24 -9.80
C ARG A 67 -11.75 -14.57 -10.11
#